data_AF-A0A5N3VMT6-F1
#
_entry.id   AF-A0A5N3VMT6-F1
#
_cell.length_a   1.000
_cell.length_b   1.000
_cell.length_c   1.000
_cell.angle_alpha   90.00
_cell.angle_beta   90.00
_cell.angle_gamma   90.00
#
_symmetry.space_group_name_H-M   'P 1'
#
loop_
_entity.id
_entity.type
_entity.pdbx_description
1 polymer ?
#
loop_
_entity_poly.entity_id
_entity_poly.type
_entity_poly.pdbx_seq_one_letter_code
_entity_poly.pdbx_strand_id
1 'polypeptide(L)' 'MSFFPELYFNVDNGYLEGLVRGLKAGVLSQADYLNLVQCETLEAQLKKKKTVTMDLVN' A
#
# COMPACT_ATOMS: atom_id res chain seq x y z
N MET A 1 22.04 23.25 -12.84
CA MET A 1 20.79 22.48 -12.87
C MET A 1 20.80 21.65 -14.14
N SER A 2 20.77 20.32 -14.03
CA SER A 2 20.84 19.38 -15.16
C SER A 2 19.62 19.56 -16.06
N PHE A 3 19.79 19.50 -17.39
CA PHE A 3 18.72 19.73 -18.37
C PHE A 3 17.66 18.60 -18.39
N PHE A 4 17.97 17.45 -17.79
CA PHE A 4 17.08 16.29 -17.65
C PHE A 4 17.23 15.65 -16.25
N PRO A 5 16.49 16.14 -15.24
CA PRO A 5 16.58 15.62 -13.87
C PRO A 5 16.05 14.19 -13.71
N GLU A 6 15.20 13.72 -14.62
CA GLU A 6 14.59 12.38 -14.56
C GLU A 6 15.61 11.26 -14.75
N LEU A 7 16.71 11.53 -15.45
CA LEU A 7 17.77 10.54 -15.72
C LEU A 7 18.51 10.07 -14.46
N TYR A 8 18.56 10.93 -13.43
CA TYR A 8 19.24 10.63 -12.16
C TYR A 8 18.25 10.37 -11.01
N PHE A 9 16.95 10.61 -11.23
CA PHE A 9 15.93 10.50 -10.20
C PHE A 9 15.92 9.13 -9.50
N ASN A 10 15.99 8.04 -10.27
CA ASN A 10 15.96 6.68 -9.72
C ASN A 10 17.22 6.32 -8.93
N VAL A 11 18.37 6.98 -9.21
CA VAL A 11 19.62 6.74 -8.48
C VAL A 11 19.51 7.25 -7.05
N ASP A 12 18.98 8.47 -6.88
CA ASP A 12 18.90 9.10 -5.56
C ASP A 12 17.60 8.75 -4.81
N ASN A 13 16.50 8.55 -5.54
CA ASN A 13 15.15 8.47 -4.94
C ASN A 13 14.42 7.16 -5.21
N GLY A 14 14.92 6.28 -6.08
CA GLY A 14 14.17 5.10 -6.55
C GLY A 14 13.72 4.18 -5.41
N TYR A 15 14.58 3.94 -4.42
CA TYR A 15 14.23 3.12 -3.24
C TYR A 15 13.11 3.76 -2.40
N LEU A 16 13.24 5.06 -2.10
CA LEU A 16 12.25 5.78 -1.29
C LEU A 16 10.91 5.89 -2.03
N GLU A 17 10.95 6.09 -3.34
CA GLU A 17 9.78 6.15 -4.21
C GLU A 17 9.01 4.83 -4.21
N GLY A 18 9.72 3.71 -4.39
CA GLY A 18 9.15 2.38 -4.31
C GLY A 18 8.57 2.07 -2.92
N LEU A 19 9.27 2.47 -1.85
CA LEU A 19 8.80 2.27 -0.49
C LEU A 19 7.51 3.06 -0.20
N VAL A 20 7.48 4.34 -0.57
CA VAL A 20 6.29 5.20 -0.38
C VAL A 20 5.11 4.68 -1.18
N ARG A 21 5.34 4.19 -2.42
CA ARG A 21 4.29 3.55 -3.22
C ARG A 21 3.75 2.28 -2.57
N GLY A 22 4.63 1.42 -2.06
CA GLY A 22 4.24 0.20 -1.35
C GLY A 22 3.39 0.51 -0.10
N LEU A 23 3.83 1.48 0.71
CA LEU A 23 3.07 1.91 1.89
C LEU A 23 1.71 2.51 1.51
N LYS A 24 1.66 3.35 0.47
CA LYS A 24 0.41 3.93 -0.05
C LYS A 24 -0.55 2.85 -0.54
N ALA A 25 -0.05 1.82 -1.22
CA ALA A 25 -0.86 0.71 -1.73
C ALA A 25 -1.48 -0.14 -0.60
N GLY A 26 -0.87 -0.17 0.58
CA GLY A 26 -1.41 -0.83 1.77
C GLY A 26 -2.50 -0.05 2.52
N VAL A 27 -2.79 1.20 2.12
CA VAL A 27 -3.86 2.01 2.73
C VAL A 27 -5.22 1.55 2.22
N LEU A 28 -6.15 1.33 3.16
CA LEU A 28 -7.52 0.89 2.88
C LEU A 28 -8.22 1.88 1.94
N SER A 29 -8.83 1.34 0.88
CA SER A 29 -9.67 2.13 -0.03
C SER A 29 -11.07 2.34 0.54
N GLN A 30 -11.82 3.27 -0.04
CA GLN A 30 -13.23 3.51 0.32
C GLN A 30 -14.09 2.23 0.22
N ALA A 31 -13.83 1.38 -0.78
CA ALA A 31 -14.53 0.11 -0.95
C ALA A 31 -14.21 -0.85 0.19
N ASP A 32 -12.95 -0.89 0.65
CA ASP A 32 -12.55 -1.73 1.78
C ASP A 32 -13.22 -1.29 3.07
N TYR A 33 -13.35 0.03 3.29
CA TYR A 33 -14.10 0.56 4.44
C TYR A 33 -15.58 0.15 4.42
N LEU A 34 -16.24 0.20 3.26
CA LEU A 34 -17.62 -0.29 3.12
C LEU A 34 -17.72 -1.79 3.42
N ASN A 35 -16.73 -2.56 3.00
CA ASN A 35 -16.67 -4.00 3.25
C ASN A 35 -16.40 -4.35 4.73
N LEU A 36 -15.75 -3.46 5.48
CA LEU A 36 -15.53 -3.62 6.92
C LEU A 36 -16.81 -3.34 7.70
N VAL A 37 -17.53 -2.25 7.39
CA VAL A 37 -18.79 -1.89 8.06
C VAL A 37 -19.85 -2.98 7.94
N GLN A 38 -19.85 -3.76 6.85
CA GLN A 38 -20.78 -4.86 6.62
C GLN A 38 -20.43 -6.15 7.39
N CYS A 39 -19.25 -6.25 8.01
CA CYS A 39 -18.90 -7.44 8.79
C CYS A 39 -19.45 -7.34 10.21
N GLU A 40 -20.40 -8.21 10.55
CA GLU A 40 -21.02 -8.27 11.88
C GLU A 40 -20.16 -8.98 12.94
N THR A 41 -19.14 -9.74 12.52
CA THR A 41 -18.27 -10.52 13.41
C THR A 41 -16.81 -10.09 13.38
N LEU A 42 -16.18 -10.06 14.55
CA LEU A 42 -14.77 -9.68 14.72
C LEU A 42 -13.82 -10.59 13.92
N GLU A 43 -14.12 -11.88 13.82
CA GLU A 43 -13.30 -12.86 13.09
C GLU A 43 -13.23 -12.57 11.59
N ALA A 44 -14.34 -12.13 10.97
CA ALA A 44 -14.36 -11.76 9.56
C ALA A 44 -13.50 -10.51 9.29
N GLN A 45 -13.51 -9.55 10.22
CA GLN A 45 -12.66 -8.36 10.12
C GLN A 45 -11.16 -8.69 10.27
N LEU A 46 -10.80 -9.55 11.23
CA LEU A 46 -9.43 -10.01 11.44
C LEU A 46 -8.88 -10.79 10.23
N LYS A 47 -9.72 -11.63 9.60
CA LYS A 47 -9.34 -12.41 8.42
C LYS A 47 -9.05 -11.51 7.21
N LYS A 48 -9.87 -10.46 6.99
CA LYS A 48 -9.66 -9.46 5.92
C LYS A 48 -8.38 -8.65 6.15
N LYS A 49 -8.13 -8.19 7.38
CA LYS A 49 -6.87 -7.52 7.74
C LYS A 49 -5.65 -8.42 7.46
N LYS A 50 -5.78 -9.72 7.78
CA LYS A 50 -4.71 -10.70 7.60
C LYS A 50 -4.38 -10.92 6.12
N THR A 51 -5.37 -11.02 5.22
CA THR A 51 -5.13 -11.11 3.77
C THR A 51 -4.33 -9.92 3.25
N VAL A 52 -4.74 -8.69 3.57
CA VAL A 52 -4.03 -7.47 3.14
C VAL A 52 -2.58 -7.41 3.65
N THR A 53 -2.30 -7.90 4.86
CA THR A 53 -0.91 -7.99 5.38
C THR A 53 -0.11 -9.19 4.88
N MET A 54 -0.76 -10.29 4.47
CA MET A 54 -0.08 -11.51 4.01
C MET A 54 0.31 -11.44 2.53
N ASP A 55 -0.37 -10.64 1.72
CA ASP A 55 0.00 -10.39 0.31
C ASP A 55 1.31 -9.57 0.18
N LEU A 56 1.78 -8.94 1.27
CA LEU A 56 3.08 -8.25 1.34
C LEU A 56 4.24 -9.18 1.78
N VAL A 57 3.95 -10.41 2.20
CA VAL A 57 4.93 -11.35 2.81
C VAL A 57 5.16 -12.60 1.94
N ASN A 58 4.49 -12.72 0.79
CA ASN A 58 4.70 -13.79 -0.20
C ASN A 58 5.12 -13.22 -1.56
#